data_AF-B4UC36-F1
#
_entry.id   AF-B4UC36-F1
#
_cell.length_a   1.000
_cell.length_b   1.000
_cell.length_c   1.000
_cell.angle_alpha   90.00
_cell.angle_beta   90.00
_cell.angle_gamma   90.00
#
_symmetry.space_group_name_H-M   'P 1'
#
loop_
_entity.id
_entity.type
_entity.pdbx_description
1 polymer ?
#
loop_
_entity_poly.entity_id
_entity_poly.type
_entity_poly.pdbx_seq_one_letter_code
_entity_poly.pdbx_strand_id
1 'polypeptide(L)'
;MPRVLRTYRLGRVEYEDGLALMRLAADAVRAGTPAATDFLFLLEHPPVLTLGRSAGREHIVAAPAWLEKQGFEIHETDRGGDVTYHGPGQIVGYPVLDLNGRKDVRRYVGALEEAMIRTCADFGVEAGRHPEHRGCWVGRRKIGAIGVHLSRWITSHGFAFNARTDLAHFQVIVPCGIADPRLGVTSLEAELAARGRATPEQAEIENRLAAHLADVLELARADAGPDLRTISVVPVRPDGRVLLLRRSVERGGFWQQVTGRIEPGEAPEQAARRELREETGADLPVVSLGYRHAFGLDPSVNRVRPGALVVVEEVAFAARVPDGFEPRLSGEHTEHAWATGEEAAAQLRFPGLRRAVRLALSARR
;
A
#
# COMPACT_ATOMS: atom_id res chain seq x y z
N MET A 1 -4.24 -0.92 -31.12
CA MET A 1 -3.13 -0.39 -30.31
C MET A 1 -2.72 -1.47 -29.32
N PRO A 2 -1.42 -1.73 -29.10
CA PRO A 2 -0.99 -2.65 -28.07
C PRO A 2 -1.46 -2.16 -26.70
N ARG A 3 -1.88 -3.09 -25.84
CA ARG A 3 -2.35 -2.76 -24.50
C ARG A 3 -1.14 -2.47 -23.61
N VAL A 4 -1.21 -1.40 -22.83
CA VAL A 4 -0.10 -0.93 -21.99
C VAL A 4 -0.31 -1.35 -20.55
N LEU A 5 0.70 -1.96 -19.92
CA LEU A 5 0.79 -2.17 -18.48
C LEU A 5 1.44 -0.95 -17.83
N ARG A 6 0.61 -0.06 -17.30
CA ARG A 6 1.05 1.15 -16.60
C ARG A 6 1.47 0.80 -15.18
N THR A 7 2.76 0.92 -14.90
CA THR A 7 3.41 0.44 -13.67
C THR A 7 3.65 1.59 -12.70
N TYR A 8 3.12 1.48 -11.49
CA TYR A 8 3.33 2.42 -10.39
C TYR A 8 4.17 1.77 -9.30
N ARG A 9 5.12 2.53 -8.74
CA ARG A 9 5.90 2.15 -7.55
C ARG A 9 5.50 3.08 -6.42
N LEU A 10 4.78 2.54 -5.45
CA LEU A 10 4.04 3.34 -4.47
C LEU A 10 4.72 3.40 -3.10
N GLY A 11 5.83 2.69 -2.91
CA GLY A 11 6.45 2.55 -1.61
C GLY A 11 5.49 1.86 -0.63
N ARG A 12 5.35 2.41 0.58
CA ARG A 12 4.49 1.84 1.62
C ARG A 12 3.06 2.37 1.52
N VAL A 13 2.09 1.46 1.46
CA VAL A 13 0.66 1.78 1.32
C VAL A 13 -0.12 1.04 2.41
N GLU A 14 -1.04 1.73 3.09
CA GLU A 14 -1.93 1.06 4.05
C GLU A 14 -2.80 0.01 3.34
N TYR A 15 -3.11 -1.10 4.00
CA TYR A 15 -3.76 -2.23 3.31
C TYR A 15 -5.12 -1.85 2.71
N GLU A 16 -5.92 -1.10 3.47
CA GLU A 16 -7.22 -0.58 3.03
C GLU A 16 -7.09 0.35 1.81
N ASP A 17 -6.07 1.21 1.77
CA ASP A 17 -5.79 2.09 0.63
C ASP A 17 -5.39 1.29 -0.62
N GLY A 18 -4.67 0.17 -0.45
CA GLY A 18 -4.37 -0.78 -1.53
C GLY A 18 -5.63 -1.44 -2.11
N LEU A 19 -6.57 -1.85 -1.27
CA LEU A 19 -7.88 -2.39 -1.71
C LEU A 19 -8.69 -1.35 -2.47
N ALA A 20 -8.77 -0.13 -1.95
CA ALA A 20 -9.47 0.97 -2.61
C ALA A 20 -8.83 1.31 -3.97
N LEU A 21 -7.50 1.33 -4.03
CA LEU A 21 -6.76 1.59 -5.27
C LEU A 21 -7.04 0.54 -6.35
N MET A 22 -7.04 -0.75 -6.00
CA MET A 22 -7.38 -1.81 -6.95
C MET A 22 -8.82 -1.69 -7.46
N ARG A 23 -9.78 -1.31 -6.60
CA ARG A 23 -11.17 -1.04 -7.01
C ARG A 23 -11.25 0.11 -8.02
N LEU A 24 -10.60 1.23 -7.73
CA LEU A 24 -10.58 2.40 -8.61
C LEU A 24 -9.89 2.09 -9.94
N ALA A 25 -8.81 1.32 -9.92
CA ALA A 25 -8.13 0.85 -11.12
C ALA A 25 -9.01 -0.08 -11.95
N ALA A 26 -9.77 -0.98 -11.32
CA ALA A 26 -10.71 -1.85 -12.02
C ALA A 26 -11.84 -1.05 -12.68
N ASP A 27 -12.32 0.01 -12.03
CA ASP A 27 -13.28 0.95 -12.62
C ASP A 27 -12.69 1.68 -13.83
N ALA A 28 -11.43 2.11 -13.74
CA ALA A 28 -10.71 2.77 -14.84
C ALA A 28 -10.48 1.85 -16.03
N VAL A 29 -10.08 0.59 -15.77
CA VAL A 29 -9.96 -0.46 -16.80
C VAL A 29 -11.30 -0.69 -17.49
N ARG A 30 -12.38 -0.82 -16.72
CA ARG A 30 -13.75 -1.02 -17.25
C ARG A 30 -14.25 0.16 -18.06
N ALA A 31 -13.93 1.37 -17.63
CA ALA A 31 -14.25 2.60 -18.36
C ALA A 31 -13.36 2.83 -19.59
N GLY A 32 -12.31 2.01 -19.78
CA GLY A 32 -11.33 2.18 -20.85
C GLY A 32 -10.60 3.53 -20.75
N THR A 33 -10.31 3.99 -19.54
CA THR A 33 -9.72 5.31 -19.29
C THR A 33 -8.43 5.19 -18.45
N PRO A 34 -7.24 5.36 -19.05
CA PRO A 34 -6.99 5.59 -20.48
C PRO A 34 -7.29 4.36 -21.35
N ALA A 35 -7.46 4.58 -22.66
CA ALA A 35 -7.75 3.49 -23.59
C ALA A 35 -6.64 2.43 -23.59
N ALA A 36 -7.02 1.16 -23.71
CA ALA A 36 -6.11 0.02 -23.78
C ALA A 36 -5.01 0.04 -22.69
N THR A 37 -5.39 0.38 -21.46
CA THR A 37 -4.47 0.44 -20.30
C THR A 37 -4.89 -0.57 -19.25
N ASP A 38 -3.91 -1.35 -18.80
CA ASP A 38 -3.94 -2.15 -17.58
C ASP A 38 -2.99 -1.53 -16.55
N PHE A 39 -3.13 -1.88 -15.28
CA PHE A 39 -2.31 -1.31 -14.20
C PHE A 39 -1.51 -2.37 -13.48
N LEU A 40 -0.30 -2.03 -13.07
CA LEU A 40 0.50 -2.79 -12.11
C LEU A 40 0.89 -1.85 -10.97
N PHE A 41 0.46 -2.15 -9.75
CA PHE A 41 0.94 -1.45 -8.56
C PHE A 41 1.97 -2.32 -7.85
N LEU A 42 3.19 -1.81 -7.69
CA LEU A 42 4.22 -2.41 -6.83
C LEU A 42 4.33 -1.57 -5.56
N LEU A 43 4.20 -2.22 -4.41
CA LEU A 43 4.14 -1.57 -3.11
C LEU A 43 4.58 -2.52 -2.00
N GLU A 44 4.72 -1.98 -0.80
CA GLU A 44 4.80 -2.72 0.45
C GLU A 44 3.63 -2.32 1.34
N HIS A 45 3.20 -3.22 2.23
CA HIS A 45 2.26 -2.87 3.29
C HIS A 45 2.98 -2.69 4.64
N PRO A 46 2.42 -1.92 5.59
CA PRO A 46 2.66 -2.15 7.00
C PRO A 46 2.35 -3.60 7.39
N PRO A 47 2.83 -4.09 8.55
CA PRO A 47 2.50 -5.44 9.00
C PRO A 47 0.98 -5.69 8.99
N VAL A 48 0.55 -6.68 8.20
CA VAL A 48 -0.86 -7.03 8.07
C VAL A 48 -1.02 -8.53 7.82
N LEU A 49 -1.99 -9.14 8.50
CA LEU A 49 -2.48 -10.47 8.20
C LEU A 49 -3.74 -10.34 7.37
N THR A 50 -3.79 -11.04 6.23
CA THR A 50 -4.98 -11.06 5.39
C THR A 50 -5.57 -12.45 5.37
N LEU A 51 -6.88 -12.54 5.55
CA LEU A 51 -7.67 -13.77 5.51
C LEU A 51 -8.36 -13.83 4.15
N GLY A 52 -7.95 -14.77 3.30
CA GLY A 52 -8.61 -15.01 2.01
C GLY A 52 -9.93 -15.77 2.17
N ARG A 53 -10.60 -16.09 1.04
CA ARG A 53 -11.91 -16.78 1.07
C ARG A 53 -11.93 -18.14 1.78
N SER A 54 -10.78 -18.80 1.84
CA SER A 54 -10.65 -20.13 2.45
C SER A 54 -10.07 -20.06 3.86
N ALA A 55 -9.93 -18.85 4.42
CA ALA A 55 -9.31 -18.62 5.71
C ALA A 55 -10.30 -18.36 6.83
N GLY A 56 -10.05 -19.00 7.97
CA GLY A 56 -10.67 -18.68 9.24
C GLY A 56 -9.70 -17.96 10.18
N ARG A 57 -10.22 -17.25 11.18
CA ARG A 57 -9.41 -16.52 12.17
C ARG A 57 -8.56 -17.46 13.03
N GLU A 58 -8.96 -18.72 13.16
CA GLU A 58 -8.24 -19.80 13.82
C GLU A 58 -6.86 -20.08 13.24
N HIS A 59 -6.58 -19.63 12.00
CA HIS A 59 -5.26 -19.75 11.40
C HIS A 59 -4.27 -18.70 11.93
N ILE A 60 -4.73 -17.74 12.74
CA ILE A 60 -3.87 -16.78 13.43
C ILE A 60 -3.58 -17.35 14.82
N VAL A 61 -2.33 -17.74 15.07
CA VAL A 61 -1.93 -18.41 16.32
C VAL A 61 -1.36 -17.45 17.36
N ALA A 62 -1.01 -16.22 16.97
CA ALA A 62 -0.51 -15.21 17.89
C ALA A 62 -1.66 -14.54 18.68
N ALA A 63 -1.38 -14.17 19.93
CA ALA A 63 -2.34 -13.46 20.77
C ALA A 63 -2.67 -12.07 20.21
N PRO A 64 -3.94 -11.62 20.22
CA PRO A 64 -4.34 -10.31 19.68
C PRO A 64 -3.54 -9.13 20.24
N ALA A 65 -3.28 -9.11 21.55
CA ALA A 65 -2.51 -8.05 22.20
C ALA A 65 -1.04 -8.01 21.73
N TRP A 66 -0.46 -9.16 21.37
CA TRP A 66 0.88 -9.20 20.80
C TRP A 66 0.88 -8.64 19.38
N LEU A 67 -0.11 -9.03 18.56
CA LEU A 67 -0.27 -8.52 17.19
C LEU A 67 -0.43 -7.00 17.18
N GLU A 68 -1.28 -6.47 18.05
CA GLU A 68 -1.49 -5.03 18.21
C GLU A 68 -0.20 -4.31 18.62
N LYS A 69 0.54 -4.85 19.59
CA LYS A 69 1.83 -4.28 20.03
C LYS A 69 2.89 -4.28 18.91
N GLN A 70 2.87 -5.30 18.06
CA GLN A 70 3.74 -5.38 16.87
C GLN A 70 3.21 -4.56 15.68
N GLY A 71 2.03 -3.94 15.82
CA GLY A 71 1.42 -3.10 14.79
C GLY A 71 0.82 -3.87 13.62
N PHE A 72 0.42 -5.14 13.83
CA PHE A 72 -0.29 -5.92 12.83
C PHE A 72 -1.74 -5.47 12.70
N GLU A 73 -2.16 -5.22 11.47
CA GLU A 73 -3.58 -5.18 11.12
C GLU A 73 -4.08 -6.58 10.72
N ILE A 74 -5.39 -6.81 10.83
CA ILE A 74 -6.03 -8.04 10.34
C ILE A 74 -7.17 -7.63 9.42
N HIS A 75 -7.15 -8.13 8.18
CA HIS A 75 -8.18 -7.83 7.17
C HIS A 75 -8.75 -9.12 6.56
N GLU A 76 -10.07 -9.18 6.44
CA GLU A 76 -10.75 -10.20 5.64
C GLU A 76 -10.87 -9.72 4.19
N THR A 77 -10.65 -10.62 3.24
CA THR A 77 -10.41 -10.24 1.84
C THR A 77 -11.07 -11.22 0.88
N ASP A 78 -11.38 -10.75 -0.32
CA ASP A 78 -12.02 -11.56 -1.37
C ASP A 78 -11.00 -12.30 -2.26
N ARG A 79 -9.70 -12.28 -1.94
CA ARG A 79 -8.69 -13.03 -2.71
C ARG A 79 -8.85 -14.54 -2.51
N GLY A 80 -8.42 -15.29 -3.52
CA GLY A 80 -8.21 -16.73 -3.35
C GLY A 80 -7.11 -17.05 -2.33
N GLY A 81 -7.12 -18.29 -1.85
CA GLY A 81 -6.17 -18.79 -0.88
C GLY A 81 -6.58 -18.53 0.57
N ASP A 82 -5.68 -18.89 1.46
CA ASP A 82 -5.90 -18.91 2.91
C ASP A 82 -5.28 -17.67 3.60
N VAL A 83 -4.86 -17.72 4.88
CA VAL A 83 -4.18 -16.65 5.59
C VAL A 83 -2.78 -16.38 5.00
N THR A 84 -2.36 -15.11 4.95
CA THR A 84 -0.98 -14.75 4.64
C THR A 84 -0.57 -13.47 5.39
N TYR A 85 0.74 -13.26 5.46
CA TYR A 85 1.37 -12.05 5.97
C TYR A 85 1.84 -11.15 4.83
N HIS A 86 1.68 -9.83 5.03
CA HIS A 86 2.40 -8.79 4.30
C HIS A 86 3.06 -7.80 5.25
N GLY A 87 4.17 -7.23 4.85
CA GLY A 87 4.84 -6.20 5.64
C GLY A 87 6.10 -5.64 4.97
N PRO A 88 6.86 -4.80 5.68
CA PRO A 88 8.10 -4.22 5.19
C PRO A 88 9.09 -5.27 4.63
N GLY A 89 9.73 -4.94 3.52
CA GLY A 89 10.63 -5.81 2.79
C GLY A 89 9.93 -6.80 1.86
N GLN A 90 8.60 -6.92 1.89
CA GLN A 90 7.84 -7.75 0.95
C GLN A 90 7.27 -6.90 -0.18
N ILE A 91 7.71 -7.16 -1.42
CA ILE A 91 7.18 -6.49 -2.60
C ILE A 91 5.86 -7.15 -2.99
N VAL A 92 4.76 -6.43 -2.80
CA VAL A 92 3.42 -6.82 -3.21
C VAL A 92 3.14 -6.23 -4.59
N GLY A 93 2.69 -7.07 -5.51
CA GLY A 93 2.28 -6.67 -6.85
C GLY A 93 0.80 -6.88 -7.07
N TYR A 94 0.11 -5.82 -7.48
CA TYR A 94 -1.31 -5.84 -7.85
C TYR A 94 -1.49 -5.54 -9.36
N PRO A 95 -1.47 -6.56 -10.22
CA PRO A 95 -1.87 -6.42 -11.62
C PRO A 95 -3.39 -6.34 -11.72
N VAL A 96 -3.90 -5.19 -12.16
CA VAL A 96 -5.32 -4.95 -12.45
C VAL A 96 -5.49 -4.90 -13.95
N LEU A 97 -5.82 -6.05 -14.53
CA LEU A 97 -5.79 -6.33 -15.96
C LEU A 97 -7.19 -6.67 -16.46
N ASP A 98 -7.52 -6.22 -17.67
CA ASP A 98 -8.66 -6.76 -18.43
C ASP A 98 -8.26 -8.05 -19.15
N LEU A 99 -8.85 -9.17 -18.73
CA LEU A 99 -8.69 -10.47 -19.38
C LEU A 99 -9.81 -10.77 -20.39
N ASN A 100 -10.72 -9.83 -20.67
CA ASN A 100 -11.62 -10.00 -21.81
C ASN A 100 -10.82 -10.08 -23.11
N GLY A 101 -11.14 -11.09 -23.93
CA GLY A 101 -10.34 -11.45 -25.12
C GLY A 101 -9.08 -12.27 -24.82
N ARG A 102 -8.72 -12.49 -23.55
CA ARG A 102 -7.57 -13.30 -23.08
C ARG A 102 -7.97 -14.18 -21.89
N LYS A 103 -9.12 -14.84 -22.00
CA LYS A 103 -9.79 -15.57 -20.91
C LYS A 103 -9.05 -16.85 -20.53
N ASP A 104 -7.97 -16.71 -19.77
CA ASP A 104 -7.21 -17.83 -19.23
C ASP A 104 -6.59 -17.46 -17.87
N VAL A 105 -7.28 -17.86 -16.80
CA VAL A 105 -6.82 -17.63 -15.43
C VAL A 105 -5.55 -18.42 -15.12
N ARG A 106 -5.37 -19.61 -15.73
CA ARG A 106 -4.18 -20.44 -15.49
C ARG A 106 -2.95 -19.81 -16.13
N ARG A 107 -3.07 -19.30 -17.36
CA ARG A 107 -2.02 -18.51 -18.01
C ARG A 107 -1.67 -17.27 -17.19
N TYR A 108 -2.68 -16.53 -16.70
CA TYR A 108 -2.45 -15.35 -15.87
C TYR A 108 -1.67 -15.69 -14.59
N VAL A 109 -2.13 -16.68 -13.81
CA VAL A 109 -1.44 -17.13 -12.58
C VAL A 109 -0.03 -17.64 -12.91
N GLY A 110 0.11 -18.43 -13.98
CA GLY A 110 1.41 -18.93 -14.43
C GLY A 110 2.38 -17.82 -14.82
N ALA A 111 1.88 -16.69 -15.34
CA ALA A 111 2.68 -15.51 -15.65
C ALA A 111 3.18 -14.79 -14.38
N LEU A 112 2.37 -14.74 -13.31
CA LEU A 112 2.81 -14.22 -12.02
C LEU A 112 3.92 -15.09 -11.41
N GLU A 113 3.77 -16.42 -11.47
CA GLU A 113 4.81 -17.37 -11.05
C GLU A 113 6.09 -17.17 -11.86
N GLU A 114 5.96 -17.09 -13.19
CA GLU A 114 7.09 -16.94 -14.11
C GLU A 114 7.85 -15.64 -13.89
N ALA A 115 7.15 -14.52 -13.69
CA ALA A 115 7.78 -13.22 -13.45
C ALA A 115 8.66 -13.24 -12.20
N MET A 116 8.19 -13.87 -11.12
CA MET A 116 8.99 -14.05 -9.89
C MET A 116 10.16 -15.02 -10.09
N ILE A 117 9.96 -16.12 -10.84
CA ILE A 117 11.01 -17.10 -11.14
C ILE A 117 12.15 -16.43 -11.94
N ARG A 118 11.83 -15.71 -13.01
CA ARG A 118 12.81 -14.99 -13.84
C ARG A 118 13.52 -13.91 -13.05
N THR A 119 12.81 -13.21 -12.17
CA THR A 119 13.43 -12.24 -11.24
C THR A 119 14.45 -12.92 -10.32
N CYS A 120 14.14 -14.10 -9.76
CA CYS A 120 15.11 -14.85 -8.96
C CYS A 120 16.34 -15.25 -9.78
N ALA A 121 16.12 -15.70 -11.03
CA ALA A 121 17.17 -16.11 -11.94
C ALA A 121 18.14 -14.96 -12.30
N ASP A 122 17.63 -13.74 -12.51
CA ASP A 122 18.45 -12.53 -12.73
C ASP A 122 19.46 -12.29 -11.58
N PHE A 123 19.10 -12.70 -10.37
CA PHE A 123 19.96 -12.61 -9.19
C PHE A 123 20.67 -13.92 -8.84
N GLY A 124 20.64 -14.93 -9.70
CA GLY A 124 21.33 -16.21 -9.50
C GLY A 124 20.70 -17.11 -8.43
N VAL A 125 19.41 -16.93 -8.15
CA VAL A 125 18.63 -17.79 -7.26
C VAL A 125 17.75 -18.71 -8.12
N GLU A 126 17.98 -20.02 -8.01
CA GLU A 126 17.18 -21.02 -8.72
C GLU A 126 15.83 -21.19 -8.03
N ALA A 127 14.78 -20.69 -8.68
CA ALA A 127 13.41 -20.80 -8.23
C ALA A 127 12.54 -21.53 -9.26
N GLY A 128 11.41 -22.07 -8.82
CA GLY A 128 10.49 -22.82 -9.66
C GLY A 128 9.07 -22.86 -9.10
N ARG A 129 8.25 -23.73 -9.70
CA ARG A 129 6.87 -24.01 -9.26
C ARG A 129 6.85 -25.24 -8.36
N HIS A 130 5.97 -25.25 -7.37
CA HIS A 130 5.69 -26.46 -6.59
C HIS A 130 4.54 -27.25 -7.24
N PRO A 131 4.59 -28.60 -7.28
CA PRO A 131 3.55 -29.41 -7.93
C PRO A 131 2.13 -29.18 -7.38
N GLU A 132 2.03 -28.95 -6.06
CA GLU A 132 0.74 -28.87 -5.35
C GLU A 132 0.37 -27.46 -4.88
N HIS A 133 1.35 -26.53 -4.82
CA HIS A 133 1.16 -25.26 -4.13
C HIS A 133 1.54 -24.08 -5.03
N ARG A 134 0.57 -23.19 -5.26
CA ARG A 134 0.78 -21.98 -6.06
C ARG A 134 1.82 -21.05 -5.45
N GLY A 135 2.51 -20.33 -6.34
CA GLY A 135 3.55 -19.37 -5.98
C GLY A 135 4.91 -19.75 -6.55
N CYS A 136 5.92 -19.00 -6.12
CA CYS A 136 7.32 -19.18 -6.49
C CYS A 136 8.10 -19.80 -5.33
N TRP A 137 8.96 -20.78 -5.62
CA TRP A 137 9.60 -21.64 -4.63
C TRP A 137 11.09 -21.82 -4.90
N VAL A 138 11.90 -21.80 -3.84
CA VAL A 138 13.31 -22.22 -3.85
C VAL A 138 13.38 -23.55 -3.11
N GLY A 139 13.49 -24.64 -3.86
CA GLY A 139 13.29 -25.99 -3.32
C GLY A 139 11.92 -26.11 -2.63
N ARG A 140 11.92 -26.34 -1.31
CA ARG A 140 10.70 -26.46 -0.49
C ARG A 140 10.31 -25.20 0.27
N ARG A 141 10.97 -24.07 -0.01
CA ARG A 141 10.72 -22.78 0.65
C ARG A 141 10.03 -21.81 -0.31
N LYS A 142 8.86 -21.29 0.05
CA LYS A 142 8.12 -20.31 -0.74
C LYS A 142 8.82 -18.94 -0.66
N ILE A 143 9.22 -18.40 -1.81
CA ILE A 143 9.77 -17.05 -1.93
C ILE A 143 8.71 -16.03 -2.40
N GLY A 144 7.65 -16.50 -3.06
CA GLY A 144 6.56 -15.65 -3.51
C GLY A 144 5.19 -16.32 -3.40
N ALA A 145 4.23 -15.64 -2.78
CA ALA A 145 2.84 -16.07 -2.71
C ALA A 145 2.01 -15.49 -3.86
N ILE A 146 0.94 -16.18 -4.25
CA ILE A 146 -0.04 -15.69 -5.22
C ILE A 146 -1.44 -15.87 -4.62
N GLY A 147 -2.22 -14.80 -4.63
CA GLY A 147 -3.63 -14.80 -4.29
C GLY A 147 -4.32 -13.78 -5.17
N VAL A 148 -5.19 -14.25 -6.06
CA VAL A 148 -5.86 -13.41 -7.06
C VAL A 148 -7.37 -13.49 -6.90
N HIS A 149 -8.06 -12.45 -7.33
CA HIS A 149 -9.49 -12.45 -7.56
C HIS A 149 -9.77 -11.93 -8.98
N LEU A 150 -10.86 -12.38 -9.57
CA LEU A 150 -11.37 -11.87 -10.83
C LEU A 150 -12.87 -11.56 -10.70
N SER A 151 -13.26 -10.37 -11.15
CA SER A 151 -14.67 -9.99 -11.31
C SER A 151 -14.87 -9.44 -12.71
N ARG A 152 -15.85 -9.99 -13.45
CA ARG A 152 -16.12 -9.62 -14.86
C ARG A 152 -14.87 -9.66 -15.75
N TRP A 153 -13.96 -10.61 -15.49
CA TRP A 153 -12.65 -10.76 -16.15
C TRP A 153 -11.63 -9.65 -15.91
N ILE A 154 -11.86 -8.77 -14.92
CA ILE A 154 -10.86 -7.83 -14.44
C ILE A 154 -10.21 -8.41 -13.18
N THR A 155 -8.87 -8.44 -13.14
CA THR A 155 -8.09 -9.01 -12.02
C THR A 155 -7.96 -8.02 -10.86
N SER A 156 -7.87 -8.55 -9.64
CA SER A 156 -7.43 -7.85 -8.44
C SER A 156 -6.57 -8.76 -7.58
N HIS A 157 -5.92 -8.17 -6.58
CA HIS A 157 -4.81 -8.75 -5.82
C HIS A 157 -3.66 -9.15 -6.76
N GLY A 158 -2.91 -10.20 -6.48
CA GLY A 158 -1.75 -10.55 -7.30
C GLY A 158 -0.76 -11.44 -6.58
N PHE A 159 0.46 -10.94 -6.43
CA PHE A 159 1.57 -11.68 -5.83
C PHE A 159 2.20 -10.91 -4.68
N ALA A 160 2.88 -11.63 -3.80
CA ALA A 160 3.68 -11.09 -2.70
C ALA A 160 5.05 -11.77 -2.70
N PHE A 161 6.07 -11.04 -3.16
CA PHE A 161 7.44 -11.51 -3.32
C PHE A 161 8.27 -11.12 -2.10
N ASN A 162 8.86 -12.11 -1.43
CA ASN A 162 9.69 -11.87 -0.27
C ASN A 162 11.07 -11.39 -0.70
N ALA A 163 11.31 -10.08 -0.71
CA ALA A 163 12.61 -9.51 -1.05
C ALA A 163 13.51 -9.46 0.19
N ARG A 164 13.13 -8.66 1.19
CA ARG A 164 13.80 -8.43 2.48
C ARG A 164 12.83 -8.64 3.65
N THR A 165 11.79 -9.44 3.41
CA THR A 165 10.70 -9.67 4.36
C THR A 165 11.24 -10.24 5.66
N ASP A 166 10.77 -9.74 6.80
CA ASP A 166 10.97 -10.41 8.08
C ASP A 166 10.18 -11.73 8.08
N LEU A 167 10.91 -12.83 7.87
CA LEU A 167 10.34 -14.16 7.76
C LEU A 167 9.79 -14.69 9.09
N ALA A 168 10.21 -14.14 10.24
CA ALA A 168 9.70 -14.55 11.55
C ALA A 168 8.20 -14.23 11.69
N HIS A 169 7.72 -13.20 11.01
CA HIS A 169 6.30 -12.83 11.01
C HIS A 169 5.39 -13.89 10.36
N PHE A 170 5.91 -14.82 9.55
CA PHE A 170 5.11 -15.96 9.08
C PHE A 170 4.80 -16.97 10.18
N GLN A 171 5.51 -16.95 11.32
CA GLN A 171 5.27 -17.88 12.44
C GLN A 171 3.98 -17.56 13.23
N VAL A 172 3.39 -16.39 12.99
CA VAL A 172 2.16 -15.94 13.68
C VAL A 172 0.89 -16.51 13.02
N ILE A 173 1.05 -17.22 11.91
CA ILE A 173 -0.03 -17.82 11.12
C ILE A 173 0.27 -19.29 10.80
N VAL A 174 -0.78 -20.08 10.61
CA VAL A 174 -0.69 -21.47 10.12
C VAL A 174 -1.61 -21.63 8.92
N PRO A 175 -1.07 -21.65 7.69
CA PRO A 175 -1.90 -21.78 6.49
C PRO A 175 -2.54 -23.18 6.36
N CYS A 176 -3.85 -23.21 6.16
CA CYS A 176 -4.64 -24.34 5.73
C CYS A 176 -4.03 -25.00 4.48
N GLY A 177 -3.78 -26.31 4.56
CA GLY A 177 -3.28 -27.12 3.44
C GLY A 177 -1.77 -27.12 3.23
N ILE A 178 -0.99 -26.36 4.02
CA ILE A 178 0.47 -26.48 4.09
C ILE A 178 0.82 -26.98 5.51
N ALA A 179 0.29 -28.16 5.85
CA ALA A 179 0.60 -28.83 7.11
C ALA A 179 1.92 -29.63 7.05
N ASP A 180 2.55 -29.71 5.88
CA ASP A 180 3.83 -30.40 5.73
C ASP A 180 4.93 -29.58 6.42
N PRO A 181 5.49 -30.05 7.55
CA PRO A 181 6.48 -29.31 8.33
C PRO A 181 7.81 -29.11 7.57
N ARG A 182 7.97 -29.75 6.41
CA ARG A 182 9.13 -29.60 5.53
C ARG A 182 8.97 -28.45 4.53
N LEU A 183 7.81 -27.80 4.49
CA LEU A 183 7.60 -26.60 3.69
C LEU A 183 7.91 -25.37 4.54
N GLY A 184 8.57 -24.39 3.95
CA GLY A 184 8.95 -23.16 4.64
C GLY A 184 8.72 -21.92 3.78
N VAL A 185 9.18 -20.79 4.29
CA VAL A 185 9.29 -19.52 3.55
C VAL A 185 10.74 -19.11 3.43
N THR A 186 11.09 -18.36 2.39
CA THR A 186 12.40 -17.74 2.21
C THR A 186 12.22 -16.34 1.63
N SER A 187 13.31 -15.59 1.54
CA SER A 187 13.37 -14.28 0.89
C SER A 187 14.59 -14.21 -0.04
N LEU A 188 14.56 -13.29 -1.01
CA LEU A 188 15.70 -13.04 -1.88
C LEU A 188 16.95 -12.68 -1.06
N GLU A 189 16.79 -11.89 -0.01
CA GLU A 189 17.86 -11.53 0.92
C GLU A 189 18.45 -12.75 1.63
N ALA A 190 17.62 -13.64 2.17
CA ALA A 190 18.11 -14.85 2.83
C ALA A 190 18.86 -15.76 1.84
N GLU A 191 18.35 -15.92 0.63
CA GLU A 191 18.98 -16.73 -0.41
C GLU A 191 20.31 -16.12 -0.90
N LEU A 192 20.40 -14.80 -1.06
CA LEU A 192 21.63 -14.13 -1.47
C LEU A 192 22.67 -14.10 -0.34
N ALA A 193 22.25 -13.87 0.90
CA ALA A 193 23.13 -13.91 2.07
C ALA A 193 23.78 -15.29 2.22
N ALA A 194 23.02 -16.38 2.03
CA ALA A 194 23.55 -17.75 2.03
C ALA A 194 24.60 -18.01 0.93
N ARG A 195 24.66 -17.15 -0.10
CA ARG A 195 25.63 -17.18 -1.21
C ARG A 195 26.72 -16.12 -1.07
N GLY A 196 26.80 -15.41 0.07
CA GLY A 196 27.78 -14.35 0.31
C GLY A 196 27.57 -13.11 -0.57
N ARG A 197 26.34 -12.85 -1.03
CA ARG A 197 26.01 -11.74 -1.92
C ARG A 197 25.11 -10.73 -1.23
N ALA A 198 25.33 -9.45 -1.53
CA ALA A 198 24.46 -8.39 -1.07
C ALA A 198 23.12 -8.41 -1.83
N THR A 199 22.03 -8.12 -1.12
CA THR A 199 20.72 -7.96 -1.73
C THR A 199 20.66 -6.65 -2.52
N PRO A 200 20.19 -6.65 -3.78
CA PRO A 200 20.02 -5.45 -4.60
C PRO A 200 19.05 -4.43 -3.99
N GLU A 201 19.09 -3.20 -4.49
CA GLU A 201 18.11 -2.18 -4.11
C GLU A 201 16.69 -2.61 -4.49
N GLN A 202 15.70 -2.22 -3.68
CA GLN A 202 14.31 -2.61 -3.90
C GLN A 202 13.79 -2.17 -5.26
N ALA A 203 14.16 -0.97 -5.71
CA ALA A 203 13.76 -0.44 -7.02
C ALA A 203 14.26 -1.32 -8.18
N GLU A 204 15.44 -1.94 -8.04
CA GLU A 204 15.94 -2.88 -9.05
C GLU A 204 15.08 -4.14 -9.10
N ILE A 205 14.76 -4.72 -7.95
CA ILE A 205 13.92 -5.93 -7.84
C ILE A 205 12.51 -5.65 -8.41
N GLU A 206 11.90 -4.52 -8.03
CA GLU A 206 10.63 -4.05 -8.57
C GLU A 206 10.68 -3.87 -10.10
N ASN A 207 11.78 -3.33 -10.62
CA ASN A 207 11.98 -3.18 -12.06
C ASN A 207 12.06 -4.53 -12.78
N ARG A 208 12.75 -5.53 -12.21
CA ARG A 208 12.79 -6.90 -12.77
C ARG A 208 11.41 -7.54 -12.75
N LEU A 209 10.69 -7.47 -11.63
CA LEU A 209 9.34 -8.01 -11.50
C LEU A 209 8.38 -7.42 -12.55
N ALA A 210 8.36 -6.10 -12.70
CA ALA A 210 7.52 -5.42 -13.68
C ALA A 210 7.92 -5.74 -15.13
N ALA A 211 9.22 -5.79 -15.43
CA ALA A 211 9.71 -6.11 -16.77
C ALA A 211 9.34 -7.55 -17.17
N HIS A 212 9.64 -8.53 -16.30
CA HIS A 212 9.34 -9.93 -16.57
C HIS A 212 7.83 -10.19 -16.66
N LEU A 213 7.02 -9.54 -15.82
CA LEU A 213 5.57 -9.67 -15.91
C LEU A 213 5.02 -9.12 -17.23
N ALA A 214 5.48 -7.95 -17.65
CA ALA A 214 5.07 -7.37 -18.93
C ALA A 214 5.48 -8.25 -20.12
N ASP A 215 6.70 -8.78 -20.12
CA ASP A 215 7.21 -9.68 -21.15
C ASP A 215 6.39 -10.97 -21.25
N VAL A 216 6.17 -11.67 -20.12
CA VAL A 216 5.43 -12.93 -20.10
C VAL A 216 3.96 -12.75 -20.49
N LEU A 217 3.37 -11.58 -20.20
CA LEU A 217 2.02 -11.22 -20.60
C LEU A 217 1.93 -10.61 -22.01
N GLU A 218 3.06 -10.39 -22.68
CA GLU A 218 3.16 -9.75 -23.99
C GLU A 218 2.50 -8.34 -24.01
N LEU A 219 2.74 -7.56 -22.95
CA LEU A 219 2.22 -6.21 -22.79
C LEU A 219 3.32 -5.17 -22.98
N ALA A 220 2.99 -4.04 -23.62
CA ALA A 220 3.87 -2.89 -23.60
C ALA A 220 3.93 -2.33 -22.17
N ARG A 221 5.11 -2.07 -21.62
CA ARG A 221 5.26 -1.48 -20.28
C ARG A 221 5.47 0.04 -20.37
N ALA A 222 4.83 0.77 -19.46
CA ALA A 222 5.14 2.18 -19.21
C ALA A 222 5.17 2.43 -17.71
N ASP A 223 6.22 3.09 -17.20
CA ASP A 223 6.27 3.52 -15.81
C ASP A 223 5.43 4.80 -15.61
N ALA A 224 4.81 4.92 -14.44
CA ALA A 224 4.01 6.06 -14.04
C ALA A 224 4.36 6.49 -12.61
N GLY A 225 4.38 7.81 -12.39
CA GLY A 225 4.44 8.42 -11.07
C GLY A 225 3.06 8.78 -10.54
N PRO A 226 2.97 9.30 -9.30
CA PRO A 226 1.72 9.82 -8.77
C PRO A 226 1.23 10.99 -9.63
N ASP A 227 -0.09 11.09 -9.80
CA ASP A 227 -0.75 12.18 -10.51
C ASP A 227 -0.79 13.47 -9.67
N LEU A 228 -0.81 13.32 -8.34
CA LEU A 228 -0.76 14.43 -7.39
C LEU A 228 0.22 14.13 -6.26
N ARG A 229 0.86 15.19 -5.77
CA ARG A 229 1.65 15.13 -4.53
C ARG A 229 1.03 16.04 -3.50
N THR A 230 0.84 15.53 -2.30
CA THR A 230 0.21 16.24 -1.19
C THR A 230 1.05 16.14 0.08
N ILE A 231 0.69 16.95 1.07
CA ILE A 231 1.17 16.85 2.42
C ILE A 231 0.01 16.65 3.39
N SER A 232 0.33 16.09 4.54
CA SER A 232 -0.49 16.20 5.75
C SER A 232 0.37 16.74 6.89
N VAL A 233 -0.18 17.63 7.71
CA VAL A 233 0.46 18.11 8.93
C VAL A 233 -0.45 17.77 10.10
N VAL A 234 0.12 17.18 11.16
CA VAL A 234 -0.55 16.90 12.42
C VAL A 234 -0.12 17.93 13.46
N PRO A 235 -0.91 18.99 13.72
CA PRO A 235 -0.64 19.89 14.83
C PRO A 235 -0.92 19.18 16.16
N VAL A 236 0.01 19.27 17.11
CA VAL A 236 -0.06 18.57 18.40
C VAL A 236 0.16 19.54 19.56
N ARG A 237 -0.79 19.60 20.50
CA ARG A 237 -0.71 20.37 21.75
C ARG A 237 0.15 19.69 22.80
N PRO A 238 0.76 20.39 23.78
CA PRO A 238 1.59 19.77 24.81
C PRO A 238 0.94 18.60 25.55
N ASP A 239 -0.38 18.67 25.79
CA ASP A 239 -1.18 17.62 26.44
C ASP A 239 -1.40 16.34 25.62
N GLY A 240 -0.99 16.30 24.35
CA GLY A 240 -1.11 15.12 23.49
C GLY A 240 -2.33 15.09 22.61
N ARG A 241 -3.17 16.12 22.63
CA ARG A 241 -4.26 16.25 21.65
C ARG A 241 -3.75 16.75 20.30
N VAL A 242 -4.38 16.27 19.24
CA VAL A 242 -4.13 16.66 17.85
C VAL A 242 -5.27 17.53 17.32
N LEU A 243 -4.93 18.43 16.40
CA LEU A 243 -5.92 19.26 15.74
C LEU A 243 -6.59 18.51 14.59
N LEU A 244 -7.92 18.51 14.59
CA LEU A 244 -8.75 18.08 13.46
C LEU A 244 -9.53 19.29 12.92
N LEU A 245 -9.68 19.33 11.61
CA LEU A 245 -10.40 20.34 10.85
C LEU A 245 -11.54 19.67 10.09
N ARG A 246 -12.75 20.25 10.16
CA ARG A 246 -13.91 19.78 9.42
C ARG A 246 -13.98 20.50 8.09
N ARG A 247 -13.81 19.77 6.99
CA ARG A 247 -13.93 20.34 5.64
C ARG A 247 -15.33 20.90 5.41
N SER A 248 -15.43 21.95 4.62
CA SER A 248 -16.71 22.46 4.15
C SER A 248 -17.51 21.41 3.36
N VAL A 249 -18.83 21.56 3.32
CA VAL A 249 -19.73 20.62 2.64
C VAL A 249 -19.38 20.47 1.16
N GLU A 250 -19.04 21.57 0.50
CA GLU A 250 -18.60 21.60 -0.92
C GLU A 250 -17.28 20.86 -1.18
N ARG A 251 -16.57 20.53 -0.10
CA ARG A 251 -15.28 19.85 -0.05
C ARG A 251 -15.37 18.46 0.61
N GLY A 252 -16.58 17.96 0.83
CA GLY A 252 -16.85 16.59 1.30
C GLY A 252 -17.30 16.46 2.76
N GLY A 253 -17.20 17.53 3.57
CA GLY A 253 -17.80 17.56 4.92
C GLY A 253 -17.14 16.67 5.98
N PHE A 254 -16.00 16.03 5.69
CA PHE A 254 -15.33 15.08 6.57
C PHE A 254 -14.22 15.74 7.41
N TRP A 255 -13.89 15.11 8.54
CA TRP A 255 -12.78 15.49 9.41
C TRP A 255 -11.44 15.02 8.84
N GLN A 256 -10.44 15.90 8.90
CA GLN A 256 -9.05 15.64 8.50
C GLN A 256 -8.08 16.42 9.37
N GLN A 257 -6.76 16.22 9.18
CA GLN A 257 -5.78 17.20 9.66
C GLN A 257 -5.56 18.29 8.61
N VAL A 258 -4.53 19.11 8.79
CA VAL A 258 -4.09 20.05 7.75
C VAL A 258 -3.61 19.24 6.56
N THR A 259 -4.17 19.46 5.38
CA THR A 259 -3.77 18.77 4.16
C THR A 259 -3.70 19.75 3.01
N GLY A 260 -2.83 19.47 2.04
CA GLY A 260 -2.64 20.41 0.94
C GLY A 260 -1.80 19.85 -0.19
N ARG A 261 -1.79 20.56 -1.32
CA ARG A 261 -1.04 20.14 -2.51
C ARG A 261 0.37 20.71 -2.43
N ILE A 262 1.33 19.94 -2.92
CA ILE A 262 2.68 20.44 -3.18
C ILE A 262 2.65 21.14 -4.53
N GLU A 263 3.00 22.43 -4.55
CA GLU A 263 3.06 23.20 -5.78
C GLU A 263 4.29 22.83 -6.64
N PRO A 264 4.25 23.06 -7.96
CA PRO A 264 5.40 22.81 -8.82
C PRO A 264 6.67 23.54 -8.35
N GLY A 265 7.73 22.78 -8.05
CA GLY A 265 9.01 23.33 -7.56
C GLY A 265 9.06 23.56 -6.05
N GLU A 266 7.98 23.32 -5.32
CA GLU A 266 7.89 23.48 -3.87
C GLU A 266 8.45 22.23 -3.14
N ALA A 267 9.28 22.43 -2.11
CA ALA A 267 9.71 21.33 -1.25
C ALA A 267 8.57 20.91 -0.30
N PRO A 268 8.43 19.62 0.05
CA PRO A 268 7.36 19.14 0.93
C PRO A 268 7.25 19.89 2.26
N GLU A 269 8.37 20.26 2.89
CA GLU A 269 8.43 21.02 4.14
C GLU A 269 7.90 22.46 3.96
N GLN A 270 8.11 23.06 2.78
CA GLN A 270 7.61 24.40 2.47
C GLN A 270 6.09 24.36 2.30
N ALA A 271 5.59 23.36 1.55
CA ALA A 271 4.15 23.12 1.41
C ALA A 271 3.50 22.90 2.77
N ALA A 272 4.08 22.04 3.62
CA ALA A 272 3.56 21.76 4.96
C ALA A 272 3.46 23.03 5.83
N ARG A 273 4.46 23.91 5.81
CA ARG A 273 4.43 25.18 6.56
C ARG A 273 3.42 26.17 5.96
N ARG A 274 3.31 26.23 4.64
CA ARG A 274 2.35 27.09 3.94
C ARG A 274 0.92 26.70 4.28
N GLU A 275 0.59 25.43 4.10
CA GLU A 275 -0.75 24.89 4.38
C GLU A 275 -1.10 25.01 5.87
N LEU A 276 -0.14 24.77 6.79
CA LEU A 276 -0.35 24.98 8.22
C LEU A 276 -0.73 26.44 8.52
N ARG A 277 -0.02 27.40 7.94
CA ARG A 277 -0.31 28.83 8.10
C ARG A 277 -1.63 29.23 7.46
N GLU A 278 -1.93 28.73 6.26
CA GLU A 278 -3.13 29.09 5.51
C GLU A 278 -4.39 28.54 6.19
N GLU A 279 -4.36 27.28 6.63
CA GLU A 279 -5.53 26.61 7.20
C GLU A 279 -5.77 26.90 8.68
N THR A 280 -4.72 27.26 9.44
CA THR A 280 -4.81 27.43 10.90
C THR A 280 -4.30 28.77 11.42
N GLY A 281 -3.61 29.56 10.59
CA GLY A 281 -2.91 30.77 11.02
C GLY A 281 -1.58 30.52 11.75
N ALA A 282 -1.16 29.27 11.93
CA ALA A 282 0.08 28.94 12.63
C ALA A 282 1.31 29.04 11.72
N ASP A 283 2.26 29.91 12.08
CA ASP A 283 3.58 29.96 11.45
C ASP A 283 4.62 29.27 12.35
N LEU A 284 4.65 27.94 12.26
CA LEU A 284 5.43 27.08 13.15
C LEU A 284 6.35 26.16 12.37
N PRO A 285 7.45 25.68 12.99
CA PRO A 285 8.24 24.62 12.39
C PRO A 285 7.45 23.31 12.28
N VAL A 286 7.68 22.63 11.15
CA VAL A 286 7.19 21.27 10.89
C VAL A 286 8.35 20.29 10.95
N VAL A 287 8.06 19.07 11.40
CA VAL A 287 9.02 17.96 11.48
C VAL A 287 8.48 16.80 10.65
N SER A 288 9.32 16.23 9.79
CA SER A 288 8.95 15.05 9.00
C SER A 288 8.66 13.86 9.91
N LEU A 289 7.57 13.15 9.61
CA LEU A 289 7.24 11.89 10.30
C LEU A 289 7.95 10.68 9.68
N GLY A 290 8.78 10.88 8.65
CA GLY A 290 9.37 9.79 7.87
C GLY A 290 8.32 8.89 7.22
N TYR A 291 7.08 9.39 7.07
CA TYR A 291 5.95 8.65 6.54
C TYR A 291 5.52 9.25 5.22
N ARG A 292 5.60 8.41 4.20
CA ARG A 292 5.14 8.68 2.84
C ARG A 292 4.27 7.51 2.43
N HIS A 293 3.09 7.81 1.89
CA HIS A 293 2.14 6.79 1.46
C HIS A 293 1.40 7.22 0.21
N ALA A 294 0.84 6.25 -0.50
CA ALA A 294 0.08 6.51 -1.71
C ALA A 294 -1.31 5.87 -1.65
N PHE A 295 -2.27 6.54 -2.30
CA PHE A 295 -3.67 6.12 -2.34
C PHE A 295 -4.35 6.61 -3.62
N GLY A 296 -5.52 6.04 -3.93
CA GLY A 296 -6.36 6.50 -5.04
C GLY A 296 -7.43 7.49 -4.58
N LEU A 297 -7.73 8.51 -5.39
CA LEU A 297 -8.84 9.42 -5.09
C LEU A 297 -10.19 8.80 -5.44
N ASP A 298 -11.02 8.61 -4.42
CA ASP A 298 -12.39 8.14 -4.61
C ASP A 298 -13.29 9.28 -5.17
N PRO A 299 -13.94 9.08 -6.33
CA PRO A 299 -14.77 10.11 -6.97
C PRO A 299 -16.06 10.43 -6.19
N SER A 300 -16.47 9.61 -5.21
CA SER A 300 -17.63 9.89 -4.36
C SER A 300 -17.41 11.04 -3.38
N VAL A 301 -16.15 11.37 -3.08
CA VAL A 301 -15.77 12.40 -2.11
C VAL A 301 -14.73 13.39 -2.63
N ASN A 302 -14.20 13.16 -3.83
CA ASN A 302 -13.24 14.04 -4.48
C ASN A 302 -13.77 14.49 -5.84
N ARG A 303 -13.31 15.66 -6.29
CA ARG A 303 -13.59 16.20 -7.63
C ARG A 303 -12.76 15.47 -8.70
N VAL A 304 -13.03 14.17 -8.87
CA VAL A 304 -12.41 13.28 -9.85
C VAL A 304 -13.50 12.67 -10.72
N ARG A 305 -13.25 12.58 -12.03
CA ARG A 305 -14.22 11.98 -12.96
C ARG A 305 -14.40 10.49 -12.63
N PRO A 306 -15.64 9.98 -12.48
CA PRO A 306 -15.88 8.54 -12.33
C PRO A 306 -15.24 7.74 -13.47
N GLY A 307 -14.53 6.65 -13.13
CA GLY A 307 -13.78 5.84 -14.08
C GLY A 307 -12.42 6.41 -14.49
N ALA A 308 -11.96 7.52 -13.89
CA ALA A 308 -10.57 7.94 -13.97
C ALA A 308 -9.81 7.43 -12.73
N LEU A 309 -8.57 6.98 -12.94
CA LEU A 309 -7.64 6.69 -11.85
C LEU A 309 -6.77 7.92 -11.59
N VAL A 310 -6.77 8.40 -10.34
CA VAL A 310 -5.86 9.46 -9.88
C VAL A 310 -5.14 8.94 -8.65
N VAL A 311 -3.83 8.75 -8.77
CA VAL A 311 -2.95 8.26 -7.70
C VAL A 311 -2.29 9.46 -7.01
N VAL A 312 -2.36 9.49 -5.69
CA VAL A 312 -1.77 10.54 -4.85
C VAL A 312 -0.61 9.94 -4.07
N GLU A 313 0.47 10.70 -3.94
CA GLU A 313 1.54 10.45 -2.97
C GLU A 313 1.48 11.56 -1.91
N GLU A 314 1.38 11.20 -0.64
CA GLU A 314 1.32 12.14 0.47
C GLU A 314 2.50 11.96 1.43
N VAL A 315 3.08 13.08 1.86
CA VAL A 315 4.15 13.13 2.87
C VAL A 315 3.62 13.74 4.16
N ALA A 316 3.82 13.04 5.28
CA ALA A 316 3.26 13.46 6.56
C ALA A 316 4.29 14.18 7.47
N PHE A 317 3.80 15.22 8.13
CA PHE A 317 4.55 16.07 9.05
C PHE A 317 3.80 16.21 10.39
N ALA A 318 4.52 16.65 11.41
CA ALA A 318 3.92 17.13 12.65
C ALA A 318 4.37 18.57 12.95
N ALA A 319 3.52 19.32 13.64
CA ALA A 319 3.85 20.63 14.17
C ALA A 319 3.50 20.67 15.67
N ARG A 320 4.39 21.23 16.50
CA ARG A 320 4.10 21.42 17.93
C ARG A 320 3.50 22.82 18.10
N VAL A 321 2.25 22.89 18.56
CA VAL A 321 1.58 24.15 18.84
C VAL A 321 1.73 24.53 20.32
N PRO A 322 1.74 25.82 20.68
CA PRO A 322 1.76 26.23 22.08
C PRO A 322 0.45 25.85 22.79
N ASP A 323 0.51 25.79 24.12
CA ASP A 323 -0.70 25.58 24.90
C ASP A 323 -1.68 26.75 24.72
N GLY A 324 -2.98 26.44 24.69
CA GLY A 324 -4.01 27.44 24.38
C GLY A 324 -4.04 27.95 22.94
N PHE A 325 -3.26 27.39 22.00
CA PHE A 325 -3.35 27.74 20.58
C PHE A 325 -4.75 27.43 20.03
N GLU A 326 -5.42 28.44 19.48
CA GLU A 326 -6.69 28.29 18.77
C GLU A 326 -6.50 28.60 17.28
N PRO A 327 -6.86 27.68 16.38
CA PRO A 327 -6.67 27.85 14.95
C PRO A 327 -7.62 28.92 14.40
N ARG A 328 -7.11 29.75 13.50
CA ARG A 328 -7.93 30.60 12.64
C ARG A 328 -8.18 29.87 11.33
N LEU A 329 -9.41 29.38 11.16
CA LEU A 329 -9.81 28.56 10.01
C LEU A 329 -9.85 29.37 8.72
N SER A 330 -9.34 28.76 7.65
CA SER A 330 -9.57 29.22 6.28
C SER A 330 -11.02 28.93 5.84
N GLY A 331 -11.43 29.46 4.69
CA GLY A 331 -12.73 29.13 4.08
C GLY A 331 -12.88 27.67 3.64
N GLU A 332 -11.84 26.85 3.77
CA GLU A 332 -11.91 25.42 3.48
C GLU A 332 -12.58 24.61 4.59
N HIS A 333 -12.64 25.15 5.81
CA HIS A 333 -13.05 24.45 7.01
C HIS A 333 -14.17 25.20 7.75
N THR A 334 -15.08 24.45 8.37
CA THR A 334 -16.23 25.03 9.10
C THR A 334 -16.08 24.93 10.61
N GLU A 335 -15.35 23.92 11.09
CA GLU A 335 -15.19 23.61 12.52
C GLU A 335 -13.78 23.05 12.78
N HIS A 336 -13.34 23.13 14.04
CA HIS A 336 -12.14 22.45 14.52
C HIS A 336 -12.39 21.71 15.82
N ALA A 337 -11.56 20.70 16.09
CA ALA A 337 -11.59 19.96 17.35
C ALA A 337 -10.18 19.56 17.78
N TRP A 338 -9.94 19.56 19.09
CA TRP A 338 -8.75 18.97 19.70
C TRP A 338 -9.10 17.59 20.22
N ALA A 339 -8.53 16.56 19.61
CA ALA A 339 -8.86 15.17 19.85
C ALA A 339 -7.66 14.40 20.39
N THR A 340 -7.90 13.42 21.27
CA THR A 340 -6.93 12.37 21.59
C THR A 340 -6.60 11.53 20.35
N GLY A 341 -5.54 10.73 20.40
CA GLY A 341 -5.19 9.84 19.29
C GLY A 341 -6.30 8.83 18.95
N GLU A 342 -7.04 8.36 19.94
CA GLU A 342 -8.16 7.43 19.77
C GLU A 342 -9.38 8.12 19.12
N GLU A 343 -9.78 9.29 19.63
CA GLU A 343 -10.86 10.08 19.05
C GLU A 343 -10.54 10.50 17.60
N ALA A 344 -9.29 10.88 17.32
CA ALA A 344 -8.85 11.18 15.97
C ALA A 344 -8.92 9.95 15.06
N ALA A 345 -8.46 8.78 15.53
CA ALA A 345 -8.55 7.55 14.75
C ALA A 345 -10.01 7.16 14.41
N ALA A 346 -10.96 7.45 15.30
CA ALA A 346 -12.38 7.21 15.06
C ALA A 346 -13.03 8.19 14.07
N GLN A 347 -12.55 9.44 14.00
CA GLN A 347 -13.12 10.48 13.13
C GLN A 347 -12.49 10.52 11.73
N LEU A 348 -11.21 10.21 11.63
CA LEU A 348 -10.45 10.33 10.38
C LEU A 348 -10.84 9.23 9.40
N ARG A 349 -11.33 9.65 8.24
CA ARG A 349 -11.78 8.74 7.19
C ARG A 349 -10.66 7.90 6.58
N PHE A 350 -9.49 8.50 6.37
CA PHE A 350 -8.42 7.89 5.57
C PHE A 350 -7.37 7.18 6.44
N PRO A 351 -6.97 5.95 6.09
CA PRO A 351 -5.98 5.16 6.83
C PRO A 351 -4.66 5.89 7.06
N GLY A 352 -4.09 6.48 6.01
CA GLY A 352 -2.82 7.19 6.14
C GLY A 352 -2.86 8.40 7.07
N LEU A 353 -3.99 9.10 7.16
CA LEU A 353 -4.16 10.19 8.13
C LEU A 353 -4.21 9.65 9.57
N ARG A 354 -4.83 8.49 9.80
CA ARG A 354 -4.79 7.80 11.11
C ARG A 354 -3.36 7.39 11.46
N ARG A 355 -2.60 6.89 10.49
CA ARG A 355 -1.19 6.53 10.66
C ARG A 355 -0.33 7.74 11.01
N ALA A 356 -0.52 8.88 10.32
CA ALA A 356 0.19 10.13 10.60
C ALA A 356 -0.02 10.59 12.05
N VAL A 357 -1.25 10.51 12.57
CA VAL A 357 -1.54 10.83 13.98
C VAL A 357 -0.78 9.93 14.94
N ARG A 358 -0.81 8.61 14.72
CA ARG A 358 -0.09 7.66 15.58
C ARG A 358 1.41 7.98 15.63
N LEU A 359 2.03 8.31 14.49
CA LEU A 359 3.44 8.67 14.40
C LEU A 359 3.75 10.02 15.08
N ALA A 360 2.90 11.03 14.89
CA ALA A 360 3.08 12.35 15.52
C ALA A 360 3.00 12.31 17.05
N LEU A 361 2.20 11.38 17.59
CA LEU A 361 2.08 11.12 19.02
C LEU A 361 3.21 10.25 19.57
N SER A 362 3.75 9.31 18.78
CA SER A 362 4.89 8.49 19.19
C SER A 362 6.22 9.25 19.17
N ALA A 363 6.37 10.24 18.28
CA ALA A 363 7.53 11.14 18.22
C ALA A 363 7.68 12.10 19.43
N ARG A 364 6.96 11.82 20.53
CA ARG A 364 7.02 12.54 21.82
C ARG A 364 8.01 11.93 22.80
N ARG A 365 8.67 10.82 22.44
CA ARG A 365 9.63 10.11 23.28
C ARG A 365 11.05 10.36 22.82
#